data_AF-A0A7K9YWU3-F1
#
_entry.id   AF-A0A7K9YWU3-F1
#
_cell.length_a   1.000
_cell.length_b   1.000
_cell.length_c   1.000
_cell.angle_alpha   90.00
_cell.angle_beta   90.00
_cell.angle_gamma   90.00
#
_symmetry.space_group_name_H-M   'P 1'
#
loop_
_entity.id
_entity.type
_entity.pdbx_description
1 polymer ?
#
loop_
_entity_poly.entity_id
_entity_poly.type
_entity_poly.pdbx_seq_one_letter_code
_entity_poly.pdbx_strand_id
1 'polypeptide(L)'
;VLGMSQPTQNSAGAWSRLQSQKTNVKSICLQHQLYLLLNSHFFCLLKNKTGLTIFFLCAYVPKTEANHCKWSAVLEDLEQIKTSKDIDVSLYTANTDEDVKCQEPVIRCFFLEMKVILHECNIKKCSRTQDVFNVWKNGNARFENNQLNSTTSKKCKECEEYEEKNFTEFIQSFVKVIQKECK
;
A
#
# COMPACT_ATOMS: atom_id res chain seq x y z
N VAL A 1 -46.58 39.83 52.44
CA VAL A 1 -46.05 39.39 51.13
C VAL A 1 -45.01 38.32 51.40
N LEU A 2 -45.33 37.06 51.06
CA LEU A 2 -44.40 35.93 51.13
C LEU A 2 -43.33 36.11 50.04
N GLY A 3 -42.05 36.11 50.42
CA GLY A 3 -40.93 35.96 49.50
C GLY A 3 -40.22 34.63 49.77
N MET A 4 -40.60 33.58 49.04
CA MET A 4 -39.88 32.30 49.04
C MET A 4 -38.60 32.48 48.22
N SER A 5 -37.43 32.37 48.84
CA SER A 5 -36.14 32.32 48.12
C SER A 5 -35.83 30.87 47.71
N GLN A 6 -35.50 30.72 46.43
CA GLN A 6 -35.20 29.47 45.74
C GLN A 6 -33.86 28.86 46.22
N PRO A 7 -33.71 27.52 46.33
CA PRO A 7 -32.41 26.90 46.59
C PRO A 7 -31.52 26.94 45.34
N THR A 8 -30.25 27.25 45.55
CA THR A 8 -29.19 27.40 44.54
C THR A 8 -28.83 26.07 43.85
N GLN A 9 -28.86 26.07 42.51
CA GLN A 9 -28.61 24.94 41.59
C GLN A 9 -27.14 24.46 41.49
N ASN A 10 -26.26 24.77 42.45
CA ASN A 10 -24.81 24.55 42.27
C ASN A 10 -24.27 23.20 42.77
N SER A 11 -25.07 22.40 43.49
CA SER A 11 -24.62 21.15 44.10
C SER A 11 -24.67 19.94 43.14
N ALA A 12 -25.58 19.90 42.18
CA ALA A 12 -25.74 18.77 41.24
C ALA A 12 -24.59 18.67 40.22
N GLY A 13 -24.08 19.81 39.72
CA GLY A 13 -22.97 19.86 38.77
C GLY A 13 -21.63 19.40 39.38
N ALA A 14 -21.39 19.71 40.66
CA ALA A 14 -20.19 19.28 41.37
C ALA A 14 -20.16 17.75 41.61
N TRP A 15 -21.30 17.16 41.95
CA TRP A 15 -21.44 15.72 42.15
C TRP A 15 -21.26 14.92 40.85
N SER A 16 -21.82 15.40 39.73
CA SER A 16 -21.65 14.75 38.41
C SER A 16 -20.18 14.77 37.93
N ARG A 17 -19.44 15.88 38.14
CA ARG A 17 -18.00 15.97 37.85
C ARG A 17 -17.15 15.02 38.70
N LEU A 18 -17.43 14.93 40.00
CA LEU A 18 -16.71 14.02 40.90
C LEU A 18 -16.92 12.55 40.51
N GLN A 19 -18.13 12.19 40.08
CA GLN A 19 -18.48 10.85 39.64
C GLN A 19 -17.87 10.49 38.27
N SER A 20 -17.77 11.47 37.36
CA SER A 20 -17.05 11.33 36.08
C SER A 20 -15.53 11.22 36.26
N GLN A 21 -14.92 11.97 37.18
CA GLN A 21 -13.49 11.82 37.51
C GLN A 21 -13.21 10.45 38.15
N LYS A 22 -14.08 9.99 39.06
CA LYS A 22 -13.94 8.68 39.71
C LYS A 22 -14.06 7.51 38.73
N THR A 23 -14.90 7.61 37.71
CA THR A 23 -15.03 6.58 36.66
C THR A 23 -13.84 6.58 35.70
N ASN A 24 -13.32 7.76 35.33
CA ASN A 24 -12.13 7.88 34.49
C ASN A 24 -10.87 7.33 35.19
N VAL A 25 -10.65 7.66 36.47
CA VAL A 25 -9.54 7.11 37.27
C VAL A 25 -9.66 5.60 37.44
N LYS A 26 -10.87 5.06 37.63
CA LYS A 26 -11.10 3.59 37.65
C LYS A 26 -10.77 2.93 36.30
N SER A 27 -11.11 3.57 35.18
CA SER A 27 -10.79 3.06 33.83
C SER A 27 -9.28 3.06 33.56
N ILE A 28 -8.58 4.13 33.93
CA ILE A 28 -7.12 4.24 33.82
C ILE A 28 -6.43 3.20 34.72
N CYS A 29 -6.89 3.05 35.97
CA CYS A 29 -6.36 2.02 36.87
C CYS A 29 -6.60 0.61 36.31
N LEU A 30 -7.78 0.32 35.73
CA LEU A 30 -8.06 -0.96 35.09
C LEU A 30 -7.15 -1.22 33.89
N GLN A 31 -6.96 -0.23 33.03
CA GLN A 31 -6.03 -0.32 31.89
C GLN A 31 -4.59 -0.56 32.35
N HIS A 32 -4.16 0.11 33.41
CA HIS A 32 -2.82 -0.08 33.97
C HIS A 32 -2.65 -1.46 34.61
N GLN A 33 -3.66 -1.96 35.33
CA GLN A 33 -3.67 -3.31 35.89
C GLN A 33 -3.65 -4.38 34.79
N LEU A 34 -4.45 -4.20 33.73
CA LEU A 34 -4.45 -5.06 32.54
C LEU A 34 -3.06 -5.07 31.87
N TYR A 35 -2.43 -3.91 31.69
CA TYR A 35 -1.09 -3.79 31.13
C TYR A 35 -0.03 -4.50 31.98
N LEU A 36 -0.08 -4.33 33.31
CA LEU A 36 0.85 -5.01 34.24
C LEU A 36 0.65 -6.53 34.23
N LEU A 37 -0.60 -7.01 34.20
CA LEU A 37 -0.93 -8.42 34.05
C LEU A 37 -0.39 -8.98 32.73
N LEU A 38 -0.64 -8.30 31.61
CA LEU A 38 -0.17 -8.73 30.29
C LEU A 38 1.36 -8.83 30.23
N ASN A 39 2.06 -7.84 30.80
CA ASN A 39 3.53 -7.85 30.86
C ASN A 39 4.07 -8.94 31.78
N SER A 40 3.43 -9.20 32.92
CA SER A 40 3.80 -10.28 33.83
C SER A 40 3.64 -11.65 33.15
N HIS A 41 2.51 -11.87 32.46
CA HIS A 41 2.27 -13.09 31.70
C HIS A 41 3.28 -13.27 30.56
N PHE A 42 3.60 -12.19 29.83
CA PHE A 42 4.61 -12.22 28.78
C PHE A 42 6.00 -12.56 29.33
N PHE A 43 6.39 -11.95 30.46
CA PHE A 43 7.66 -12.24 31.12
C PHE A 43 7.74 -13.66 31.68
N CYS A 44 6.63 -14.18 32.22
CA CYS A 44 6.51 -15.58 32.64
C CYS A 44 6.64 -16.56 31.46
N LEU A 45 6.07 -16.23 30.29
CA LEU A 45 6.24 -17.02 29.07
C LEU A 45 7.71 -17.04 28.62
N LEU A 46 8.40 -15.90 28.66
CA LEU A 46 9.82 -15.82 28.30
C LEU A 46 10.76 -16.53 29.29
N LYS A 47 10.36 -16.67 30.56
CA LYS A 47 11.13 -17.40 31.58
C LYS A 47 11.05 -18.92 31.45
N ASN A 48 10.01 -19.44 30.81
CA ASN A 48 9.84 -20.88 30.61
C ASN A 48 10.55 -21.31 29.33
N LYS A 49 11.37 -22.38 29.38
CA LYS A 49 12.05 -22.96 28.22
C LYS A 49 11.07 -23.25 27.08
N THR A 50 9.87 -23.75 27.38
CA THR A 50 8.81 -23.99 26.38
C THR A 50 8.26 -22.69 25.81
N GLY A 51 8.03 -21.67 26.63
CA GLY A 51 7.50 -20.38 26.17
C GLY A 51 8.52 -19.56 25.37
N LEU A 52 9.80 -19.62 25.74
CA LEU A 52 10.92 -19.08 24.95
C LEU A 52 11.02 -19.79 23.60
N THR A 53 10.84 -21.12 23.57
CA THR A 53 10.83 -21.91 22.33
C THR A 53 9.66 -21.53 21.43
N ILE A 54 8.45 -21.33 21.99
CA ILE A 54 7.28 -20.84 21.24
C ILE A 54 7.53 -19.42 20.73
N PHE A 55 8.08 -18.52 21.54
CA PHE A 55 8.41 -17.16 21.12
C PHE A 55 9.41 -17.14 19.97
N PHE A 56 10.47 -17.95 20.05
CA PHE A 56 11.41 -18.11 18.96
C PHE A 56 10.74 -18.76 17.75
N LEU A 57 9.93 -19.81 17.90
CA LEU A 57 9.16 -20.40 16.80
C LEU A 57 8.22 -19.39 16.13
N CYS A 58 7.61 -18.48 16.90
CA CYS A 58 6.74 -17.41 16.39
C CYS A 58 7.53 -16.31 15.67
N ALA A 59 8.69 -15.91 16.22
CA ALA A 59 9.56 -14.90 15.60
C ALA A 59 10.31 -15.44 14.37
N TYR A 60 10.60 -16.74 14.38
CA TYR A 60 11.23 -17.49 13.29
C TYR A 60 10.23 -18.30 12.48
N VAL A 61 8.91 -18.04 12.57
CA VAL A 61 7.98 -18.54 11.54
C VAL A 61 8.58 -18.02 10.24
N PRO A 62 9.09 -18.90 9.36
CA PRO A 62 9.53 -18.45 8.06
C PRO A 62 8.31 -17.74 7.51
N LYS A 63 8.44 -16.46 7.13
CA LYS A 63 7.44 -15.86 6.25
C LYS A 63 7.36 -16.84 5.10
N THR A 64 6.32 -17.67 5.07
CA THR A 64 6.09 -18.57 3.97
C THR A 64 5.85 -17.61 2.83
N GLU A 65 6.86 -17.44 1.97
CA GLU A 65 6.66 -16.95 0.63
C GLU A 65 5.76 -18.00 -0.03
N ALA A 66 4.45 -17.92 0.25
CA ALA A 66 3.48 -18.35 -0.73
C ALA A 66 3.93 -17.68 -2.04
N ASN A 67 3.88 -18.42 -3.14
CA ASN A 67 4.24 -17.96 -4.49
C ASN A 67 3.41 -16.71 -4.86
N HIS A 68 3.75 -15.57 -4.26
CA HIS A 68 3.11 -14.29 -4.45
C HIS A 68 3.84 -13.67 -5.62
N CYS A 69 3.10 -13.41 -6.68
CA CYS A 69 3.68 -12.75 -7.84
C CYS A 69 4.47 -11.51 -7.40
N LYS A 70 5.72 -11.41 -7.85
CA LYS A 70 6.61 -10.27 -7.58
C LYS A 70 5.98 -8.92 -7.96
N TRP A 71 5.04 -8.94 -8.91
CA TRP A 71 4.34 -7.79 -9.44
C TRP A 71 2.95 -7.56 -8.85
N SER A 72 2.57 -8.25 -7.76
CA SER A 72 1.24 -8.14 -7.15
C SER A 72 0.83 -6.69 -6.83
N ALA A 73 1.71 -5.92 -6.21
CA ALA A 73 1.45 -4.51 -5.90
C ALA A 73 1.21 -3.67 -7.16
N VAL A 74 2.01 -3.89 -8.22
CA VAL A 74 1.83 -3.19 -9.50
C VAL A 74 0.49 -3.56 -10.14
N LEU A 75 0.10 -4.83 -10.10
CA LEU A 75 -1.19 -5.28 -10.64
C LEU A 75 -2.38 -4.69 -9.88
N GLU A 76 -2.29 -4.59 -8.55
CA GLU A 76 -3.31 -3.97 -7.72
C GLU A 76 -3.49 -2.49 -8.08
N ASP A 77 -2.39 -1.73 -8.12
CA ASP A 77 -2.41 -0.31 -8.49
C ASP A 77 -2.91 -0.10 -9.94
N LEU A 78 -2.51 -0.97 -10.88
CA LEU A 78 -2.99 -0.92 -12.28
C LEU A 78 -4.50 -1.09 -12.39
N GLU A 79 -5.10 -2.02 -11.62
CA GLU A 79 -6.55 -2.23 -11.63
C GLU A 79 -7.29 -1.04 -11.01
N GLN A 80 -6.69 -0.36 -10.01
CA GLN A 80 -7.27 0.87 -9.44
C GLN A 80 -7.32 2.01 -10.46
N ILE A 81 -6.24 2.22 -11.23
CA ILE A 81 -6.15 3.36 -12.17
C ILE A 81 -6.90 3.12 -13.48
N LYS A 82 -7.18 1.87 -13.86
CA LYS A 82 -7.87 1.48 -15.10
C LYS A 82 -9.21 2.20 -15.34
N THR A 83 -9.88 2.63 -14.27
CA THR A 83 -11.19 3.30 -14.36
C THR A 83 -11.10 4.83 -14.39
N SER A 84 -9.89 5.39 -14.40
CA SER A 84 -9.65 6.84 -14.43
C SER A 84 -10.14 7.44 -15.74
N LYS A 85 -10.95 8.50 -15.65
CA LYS A 85 -11.52 9.22 -16.80
C LYS A 85 -10.86 10.57 -17.06
N ASP A 86 -10.05 11.02 -16.10
CA ASP A 86 -9.32 12.27 -16.06
C ASP A 86 -7.89 12.14 -16.61
N ILE A 87 -7.53 10.95 -17.09
CA ILE A 87 -6.27 10.65 -17.77
C ILE A 87 -6.55 10.49 -19.26
N ASP A 88 -6.23 11.54 -20.02
CA ASP A 88 -6.39 11.58 -21.47
C ASP A 88 -5.02 11.79 -22.12
N VAL A 89 -4.35 10.68 -22.42
CA VAL A 89 -3.02 10.61 -23.02
C VAL A 89 -2.95 9.50 -24.06
N SER A 90 -2.07 9.69 -25.03
CA SER A 90 -1.67 8.72 -26.06
C SER A 90 -0.28 8.20 -25.70
N LEU A 91 -0.11 6.88 -25.63
CA LEU A 91 1.08 6.23 -25.07
C LEU A 91 1.56 5.08 -25.95
N TYR A 92 2.87 4.97 -26.13
CA TYR A 92 3.46 3.87 -26.86
C TYR A 92 3.14 2.52 -26.19
N THR A 93 2.40 1.67 -26.89
CA THR A 93 1.84 0.44 -26.30
C THR A 93 2.36 -0.79 -27.03
N ALA A 94 3.28 -1.49 -26.37
CA ALA A 94 3.85 -2.72 -26.93
C ALA A 94 2.80 -3.83 -27.10
N ASN A 95 3.01 -4.66 -28.12
CA ASN A 95 2.19 -5.83 -28.35
C ASN A 95 2.41 -6.87 -27.25
N THR A 96 1.35 -7.56 -26.84
CA THR A 96 1.47 -8.53 -25.75
C THR A 96 2.18 -9.82 -26.16
N ASP A 97 2.34 -10.08 -27.46
CA ASP A 97 2.91 -11.29 -28.07
C ASP A 97 4.34 -11.10 -28.59
N GLU A 98 5.04 -10.05 -28.14
CA GLU A 98 6.47 -9.87 -28.40
C GLU A 98 7.30 -11.07 -27.92
N ASP A 99 8.46 -11.26 -28.56
CA ASP A 99 9.40 -12.35 -28.25
C ASP A 99 9.80 -12.31 -26.76
N VAL A 100 9.88 -13.48 -26.12
CA VAL A 100 10.27 -13.63 -24.70
C VAL A 100 11.61 -12.95 -24.41
N LYS A 101 12.54 -12.91 -25.37
CA LYS A 101 13.82 -12.21 -25.21
C LYS A 101 13.69 -10.69 -25.08
N CYS A 102 12.56 -10.13 -25.52
CA CYS A 102 12.23 -8.70 -25.50
C CYS A 102 11.30 -8.34 -24.34
N GLN A 103 10.94 -9.27 -23.47
CA GLN A 103 9.98 -9.06 -22.40
C GLN A 103 10.42 -7.99 -21.38
N GLU A 104 11.68 -8.01 -20.92
CA GLU A 104 12.19 -6.95 -20.05
C GLU A 104 12.20 -5.56 -20.74
N PRO A 105 12.73 -5.39 -21.97
CA PRO A 105 12.58 -4.15 -22.73
C PRO A 105 11.14 -3.67 -22.86
N VAL A 106 10.20 -4.56 -23.18
CA VAL A 106 8.77 -4.26 -23.28
C VAL A 106 8.22 -3.72 -21.95
N ILE A 107 8.50 -4.39 -20.84
CA ILE A 107 8.04 -3.93 -19.51
C ILE A 107 8.66 -2.57 -19.18
N ARG A 108 9.93 -2.34 -19.52
CA ARG A 108 10.58 -1.03 -19.33
C ARG A 108 9.89 0.07 -20.12
N CYS A 109 9.47 -0.17 -21.37
CA CYS A 109 8.68 0.78 -22.14
C CYS A 109 7.39 1.16 -21.43
N PHE A 110 6.63 0.18 -20.91
CA PHE A 110 5.43 0.49 -20.12
C PHE A 110 5.71 1.37 -18.90
N PHE A 111 6.83 1.19 -18.20
CA PHE A 111 7.17 2.06 -17.07
C PHE A 111 7.69 3.44 -17.48
N LEU A 112 8.32 3.57 -18.65
CA LEU A 112 8.67 4.86 -19.24
C LEU A 112 7.41 5.65 -19.60
N GLU A 113 6.44 5.01 -20.25
CA GLU A 113 5.14 5.61 -20.57
C GLU A 113 4.32 5.92 -19.30
N MET A 114 4.42 5.09 -18.25
CA MET A 114 3.81 5.40 -16.95
C MET A 114 4.35 6.70 -16.33
N LYS A 115 5.61 7.07 -16.62
CA LYS A 115 6.19 8.35 -16.21
C LYS A 115 5.52 9.53 -16.93
N VAL A 116 5.10 9.34 -18.18
CA VAL A 116 4.33 10.34 -18.94
C VAL A 116 2.97 10.55 -18.27
N ILE A 117 2.25 9.47 -17.93
CA ILE A 117 0.98 9.56 -17.17
C ILE A 117 1.19 10.32 -15.85
N LEU A 118 2.25 9.97 -15.10
CA LEU A 118 2.55 10.63 -13.83
C LEU A 118 2.81 12.13 -14.02
N HIS A 119 3.54 12.52 -15.07
CA HIS A 119 3.79 13.92 -15.39
C HIS A 119 2.49 14.66 -15.70
N GLU A 120 1.66 14.09 -16.57
CA GLU A 120 0.35 14.63 -16.93
C GLU A 120 -0.52 14.84 -15.69
N CYS A 121 -0.58 13.84 -14.82
CA CYS A 121 -1.39 13.90 -13.61
C CYS A 121 -0.90 14.91 -12.58
N ASN A 122 0.39 15.17 -12.52
CA ASN A 122 0.92 16.23 -11.66
C ASN A 122 0.49 17.63 -12.12
N ILE A 123 0.31 17.82 -13.44
CA ILE A 123 -0.16 19.07 -14.04
C ILE A 123 -1.68 19.18 -13.90
N LYS A 124 -2.42 18.20 -14.41
CA LYS A 124 -3.89 18.18 -14.47
C LYS A 124 -4.57 17.87 -13.14
N LYS A 125 -3.81 17.42 -12.14
CA LYS A 125 -4.31 16.96 -10.82
C LYS A 125 -5.32 15.83 -10.94
N CYS A 126 -4.90 14.72 -11.56
CA CYS A 126 -5.73 13.53 -11.64
C CYS A 126 -6.10 13.02 -10.23
N SER A 127 -7.32 12.51 -10.10
CA SER A 127 -7.89 11.84 -8.93
C SER A 127 -7.05 10.68 -8.40
N ARG A 128 -6.34 9.97 -9.30
CA ARG A 128 -5.56 8.75 -9.00
C ARG A 128 -4.04 8.93 -9.09
N THR A 129 -3.56 10.17 -8.94
CA THR A 129 -2.12 10.49 -9.07
C THR A 129 -1.22 9.64 -8.16
N GLN A 130 -1.67 9.34 -6.93
CA GLN A 130 -0.90 8.53 -5.99
C GLN A 130 -0.77 7.07 -6.45
N ASP A 131 -1.85 6.49 -6.99
CA ASP A 131 -1.87 5.12 -7.49
C ASP A 131 -0.95 4.99 -8.73
N VAL A 132 -0.98 5.98 -9.63
CA VAL A 132 -0.04 6.09 -10.77
C VAL A 132 1.41 6.15 -10.28
N PHE A 133 1.69 6.97 -9.26
CA PHE A 133 3.02 7.05 -8.67
C PHE A 133 3.46 5.72 -8.06
N ASN A 134 2.56 5.00 -7.40
CA ASN A 134 2.85 3.70 -6.81
C ASN A 134 3.21 2.66 -7.89
N VAL A 135 2.49 2.62 -9.02
CA VAL A 135 2.85 1.75 -10.16
C VAL A 135 4.28 2.04 -10.59
N TRP A 136 4.60 3.30 -10.90
CA TRP A 136 5.93 3.69 -11.37
C TRP A 136 7.04 3.36 -10.37
N LYS A 137 6.82 3.69 -9.09
CA LYS A 137 7.78 3.45 -8.00
C LYS A 137 8.01 1.96 -7.76
N ASN A 138 6.93 1.20 -7.59
CA ASN A 138 7.00 -0.23 -7.29
C ASN A 138 7.61 -1.02 -8.45
N GLY A 139 7.35 -0.59 -9.68
CA GLY A 139 7.95 -1.20 -10.86
C GLY A 139 9.43 -0.90 -11.03
N ASN A 140 9.84 0.37 -10.92
CA ASN A 140 11.25 0.74 -11.09
C ASN A 140 12.17 0.15 -10.03
N ALA A 141 11.69 0.01 -8.79
CA ALA A 141 12.42 -0.69 -7.73
C ALA A 141 12.81 -2.13 -8.12
N ARG A 142 12.17 -2.73 -9.13
CA ARG A 142 12.51 -4.07 -9.63
C ARG A 142 13.65 -4.08 -10.65
N PHE A 143 14.03 -2.93 -11.21
CA PHE A 143 15.09 -2.79 -12.22
C PHE A 143 16.39 -2.20 -11.69
N GLU A 144 16.41 -1.65 -10.47
CA GLU A 144 17.57 -0.93 -9.88
C GLU A 144 18.86 -1.77 -9.79
N ASN A 145 18.75 -3.10 -9.71
CA ASN A 145 19.92 -4.01 -9.61
C ASN A 145 20.37 -4.60 -10.96
N ASN A 146 19.61 -4.40 -12.04
CA ASN A 146 19.90 -4.97 -13.35
C ASN A 146 20.27 -3.85 -14.33
N GLN A 147 21.57 -3.66 -14.54
CA GLN A 147 22.06 -2.87 -15.66
C GLN A 147 21.72 -3.63 -16.95
N LEU A 148 20.89 -3.05 -17.80
CA LEU A 148 20.56 -3.65 -19.09
C LEU A 148 21.86 -3.72 -19.92
N ASN A 149 22.38 -4.92 -20.13
CA ASN A 149 23.48 -5.12 -21.06
C ASN A 149 22.97 -4.76 -22.47
N SER A 150 23.36 -3.59 -22.98
CA SER A 150 22.89 -3.02 -24.25
C SER A 150 23.14 -3.90 -25.47
N THR A 151 23.94 -4.95 -25.34
CA THR A 151 24.32 -5.86 -26.43
C THR A 151 23.17 -6.76 -26.92
N THR A 152 22.14 -7.02 -26.10
CA THR A 152 20.96 -7.81 -26.49
C THR A 152 19.80 -6.99 -27.07
N SER A 153 19.79 -5.64 -26.95
CA SER A 153 18.63 -4.82 -27.34
C SER A 153 18.48 -4.61 -28.85
N LYS A 154 19.54 -4.79 -29.66
CA LYS A 154 19.53 -4.52 -31.12
C LYS A 154 18.49 -5.29 -31.94
N LYS A 155 17.76 -6.25 -31.36
CA LYS A 155 16.71 -7.05 -32.03
C LYS A 155 15.30 -6.76 -31.51
N CYS A 156 15.15 -5.97 -30.45
CA CYS A 156 13.85 -5.58 -29.91
C CYS A 156 13.52 -4.18 -30.41
N LYS A 157 12.23 -3.89 -30.61
CA LYS A 157 11.79 -2.54 -30.95
C LYS A 157 12.09 -1.58 -29.80
N GLU A 158 12.51 -0.37 -30.14
CA GLU A 158 12.51 0.76 -29.22
C GLU A 158 11.06 1.16 -28.89
N CYS A 159 10.85 1.89 -27.79
CA CYS A 159 9.51 2.19 -27.29
C CYS A 159 8.69 2.99 -28.32
N GLU A 160 9.32 3.95 -28.98
CA GLU A 160 8.73 4.86 -29.97
C GLU A 160 8.35 4.15 -31.29
N GLU A 161 8.76 2.90 -31.49
CA GLU A 161 8.36 2.10 -32.64
C GLU A 161 7.02 1.36 -32.43
N TYR A 162 6.48 1.38 -31.21
CA TYR A 162 5.16 0.82 -30.92
C TYR A 162 4.05 1.77 -31.33
N GLU A 163 2.86 1.22 -31.54
CA GLU A 163 1.66 2.01 -31.82
C GLU A 163 1.27 2.81 -30.56
N GLU A 164 0.96 4.09 -30.74
CA GLU A 164 0.36 4.87 -29.66
C GLU A 164 -1.11 4.48 -29.45
N LYS A 165 -1.50 4.26 -28.20
CA LYS A 165 -2.88 3.93 -27.82
C LYS A 165 -3.35 4.82 -26.69
N ASN A 166 -4.68 4.92 -26.53
CA ASN A 166 -5.24 5.64 -25.41
C ASN A 166 -4.91 4.95 -24.06
N PHE A 167 -5.06 5.71 -22.98
CA PHE A 167 -4.84 5.23 -21.61
C PHE A 167 -5.52 3.88 -21.29
N THR A 168 -6.76 3.67 -21.74
CA THR A 168 -7.50 2.44 -21.43
C THR A 168 -6.84 1.22 -22.07
N GLU A 169 -6.49 1.30 -23.35
CA GLU A 169 -5.83 0.23 -24.09
C GLU A 169 -4.40 -0.02 -23.60
N PHE A 170 -3.70 1.05 -23.23
CA PHE A 170 -2.38 0.99 -22.61
C PHE A 170 -2.42 0.20 -21.30
N ILE A 171 -3.30 0.55 -20.35
CA ILE A 171 -3.41 -0.15 -19.06
C ILE A 171 -3.81 -1.61 -19.25
N GLN A 172 -4.75 -1.90 -20.15
CA GLN A 172 -5.14 -3.28 -20.46
C GLN A 172 -3.97 -4.11 -20.97
N SER A 173 -3.14 -3.53 -21.84
CA SER A 173 -1.94 -4.20 -22.37
C SER A 173 -0.89 -4.37 -21.28
N PHE A 174 -0.69 -3.36 -20.44
CA PHE A 174 0.27 -3.41 -19.34
C PHE A 174 -0.07 -4.51 -18.33
N VAL A 175 -1.34 -4.60 -17.92
CA VAL A 175 -1.82 -5.67 -17.03
C VAL A 175 -1.53 -7.05 -17.62
N LYS A 176 -1.82 -7.25 -18.92
CA LYS A 176 -1.55 -8.54 -19.60
C LYS A 176 -0.07 -8.89 -19.59
N VAL A 177 0.81 -7.92 -19.86
CA VAL A 177 2.27 -8.14 -19.86
C VAL A 177 2.75 -8.49 -18.47
N ILE A 178 2.36 -7.75 -17.43
CA ILE A 178 2.78 -8.02 -16.05
C ILE A 178 2.21 -9.35 -15.54
N GLN A 179 0.98 -9.71 -15.89
CA GLN A 179 0.41 -11.01 -15.49
C GLN A 179 1.18 -12.22 -16.04
N LYS A 180 1.90 -12.08 -17.17
CA LYS A 180 2.76 -13.14 -17.70
C LYS A 180 3.99 -13.40 -16.83
N GLU A 181 4.46 -12.39 -16.09
CA GLU A 181 5.56 -12.51 -15.12
C GLU A 181 5.13 -13.22 -13.82
N CYS A 182 3.84 -13.49 -13.65
CA CYS A 182 3.26 -14.11 -12.46
C CYS A 182 2.96 -15.60 -12.64
N LYS A 183 3.27 -16.19 -13.81
CA LYS A 183 3.00 -17.59 -14.17
C LYS A 183 4.26 -18.42 -14.05
#